data_AF-A0A1J3K6F6-F1
#
_entry.id   AF-A0A1J3K6F6-F1
#
_cell.length_a   1.000
_cell.length_b   1.000
_cell.length_c   1.000
_cell.angle_alpha   90.00
_cell.angle_beta   90.00
_cell.angle_gamma   90.00
#
_symmetry.space_group_name_H-M   'P 1'
#
loop_
_entity.id
_entity.type
_entity.pdbx_description
1 polymer ?
#
loop_
_entity_poly.entity_id
_entity_poly.type
_entity_poly.pdbx_seq_one_letter_code
_entity_poly.pdbx_strand_id
1 'polypeptide(L)'
;MEETAEQEAVSLGGDARGKHRILAELGRVEQEVTFLETELEELELTDNVSTVCDELLGVIEKAPDPLLPLTSGPLNLLWDRWFEGPNGGEGCRCFIL
;
A
#
# COMPACT_ATOMS: atom_id res chain seq x y z
N MET A 1 -67.12 -2.96 -1.31
CA MET A 1 -67.62 -3.90 -0.28
C MET A 1 -66.76 -5.13 -0.44
N GLU A 2 -65.59 -5.10 0.18
CA GLU A 2 -65.31 -5.65 1.53
C GLU A 2 -64.85 -7.10 1.37
N GLU A 3 -63.55 -7.37 1.56
CA GLU A 3 -62.91 -7.81 2.83
C GLU A 3 -62.65 -9.32 2.66
N THR A 4 -61.53 -9.95 3.01
CA THR A 4 -60.60 -9.78 4.13
C THR A 4 -59.24 -10.34 3.74
N ALA A 5 -58.18 -9.62 4.10
CA ALA A 5 -56.82 -10.15 4.16
C ALA A 5 -56.70 -11.06 5.39
N GLU A 6 -56.45 -12.34 5.18
CA GLU A 6 -56.00 -13.21 6.26
C GLU A 6 -54.48 -13.06 6.40
N GLN A 7 -54.10 -12.20 7.34
CA GLN A 7 -52.74 -12.09 7.84
C GLN A 7 -52.39 -13.34 8.63
N GLU A 8 -51.66 -14.28 8.01
CA GLU A 8 -50.86 -15.23 8.77
C GLU A 8 -49.63 -14.50 9.33
N ALA A 9 -49.72 -14.13 10.61
CA ALA A 9 -48.59 -13.67 11.40
C ALA A 9 -47.64 -14.84 11.68
N VAL A 10 -46.84 -15.24 10.69
CA VAL A 10 -45.66 -16.06 10.90
C VAL A 10 -44.51 -15.14 11.34
N SER A 11 -44.01 -15.40 12.55
CA SER A 11 -42.88 -14.73 13.22
C SER A 11 -41.86 -14.03 12.32
N LEU A 12 -41.99 -12.70 12.15
CA LEU A 12 -41.09 -11.83 11.38
C LEU A 12 -39.81 -11.39 12.12
N GLY A 13 -39.39 -12.12 13.16
CA GLY A 13 -38.20 -11.78 13.95
C GLY A 13 -36.85 -12.16 13.32
N GLY A 14 -36.85 -13.05 12.31
CA GLY A 14 -35.63 -13.60 11.68
C GLY A 14 -35.26 -13.01 10.32
N ASP A 15 -36.24 -12.50 9.56
CA ASP A 15 -36.06 -12.18 8.13
C ASP A 15 -35.32 -10.87 7.87
N ALA A 16 -35.43 -9.89 8.77
CA ALA A 16 -34.75 -8.61 8.59
C ALA A 16 -33.23 -8.75 8.68
N ARG A 17 -32.71 -9.53 9.64
CA ARG A 17 -31.26 -9.70 9.84
C ARG A 17 -30.59 -10.42 8.67
N GLY A 18 -31.25 -11.43 8.10
CA GLY A 18 -30.78 -12.14 6.92
C GLY A 18 -30.71 -11.23 5.69
N LYS A 19 -31.77 -10.43 5.46
CA LYS A 19 -31.84 -9.48 4.34
C LYS A 19 -30.74 -8.43 4.39
N HIS A 20 -30.51 -7.79 5.54
CA HIS A 20 -29.43 -6.79 5.68
C HIS A 20 -28.05 -7.40 5.44
N ARG A 21 -27.81 -8.63 5.91
CA ARG A 21 -26.55 -9.34 5.64
C ARG A 21 -26.36 -9.60 4.15
N ILE A 22 -27.40 -10.07 3.46
CA ILE A 22 -27.33 -10.33 2.00
C ILE A 22 -27.06 -9.03 1.23
N LEU A 23 -27.73 -7.93 1.59
CA LEU A 23 -27.50 -6.63 0.95
C LEU A 23 -26.10 -6.08 1.22
N ALA A 24 -25.56 -6.28 2.42
CA ALA A 24 -24.19 -5.87 2.75
C ALA A 24 -23.16 -6.65 1.95
N GLU A 25 -23.32 -7.97 1.83
CA GLU A 25 -22.45 -8.80 0.99
C GLU A 25 -22.57 -8.43 -0.49
N LEU A 26 -23.79 -8.17 -0.98
CA LEU A 26 -24.00 -7.72 -2.35
C LEU A 26 -23.27 -6.39 -2.61
N GLY A 27 -23.44 -5.40 -1.73
CA GLY A 27 -22.77 -4.11 -1.87
C GLY A 27 -21.24 -4.22 -1.81
N ARG A 28 -20.70 -5.12 -0.96
CA ARG A 28 -19.27 -5.41 -0.93
C ARG A 28 -18.78 -5.96 -2.27
N VAL A 29 -19.48 -6.95 -2.82
CA VAL A 29 -19.11 -7.56 -4.11
C VAL A 29 -19.26 -6.58 -5.26
N GLU A 30 -20.32 -5.77 -5.28
CA GLU A 30 -20.49 -4.69 -6.27
C GLU A 30 -19.34 -3.69 -6.23
N GLN A 31 -18.90 -3.30 -5.02
CA GLN A 31 -17.74 -2.42 -4.86
C GLN A 31 -16.44 -3.09 -5.34
N GLU A 32 -16.23 -4.38 -5.06
CA GLU A 32 -15.07 -5.14 -5.55
C GLU A 32 -15.06 -5.22 -7.08
N VAL A 33 -16.21 -5.41 -7.72
CA VAL A 33 -16.33 -5.39 -9.17
C VAL A 33 -15.91 -4.03 -9.73
N THR A 34 -16.45 -2.93 -9.18
CA THR A 34 -16.08 -1.59 -9.63
C THR A 34 -14.58 -1.30 -9.44
N PHE A 35 -13.99 -1.74 -8.33
CA PHE A 35 -12.56 -1.59 -8.09
C PHE A 35 -11.73 -2.35 -9.13
N LEU A 36 -12.06 -3.61 -9.40
CA LEU A 36 -11.35 -4.43 -10.38
C LEU A 36 -11.50 -3.90 -11.81
N GLU A 37 -12.67 -3.41 -12.17
CA GLU A 37 -12.89 -2.76 -13.48
C GLU A 37 -12.01 -1.51 -13.64
N THR A 38 -11.90 -0.70 -12.59
CA THR A 38 -11.03 0.49 -12.57
C THR A 38 -9.55 0.10 -12.67
N GLU A 39 -9.11 -0.87 -11.88
CA GLU A 39 -7.72 -1.36 -11.90
C GLU A 39 -7.37 -1.95 -13.27
N LEU A 40 -8.30 -2.64 -13.92
CA LEU A 40 -8.09 -3.17 -15.25
C LEU A 40 -7.91 -2.06 -16.30
N GLU A 41 -8.73 -1.01 -16.24
CA GLU A 41 -8.56 0.17 -17.12
C GLU A 41 -7.19 0.84 -16.89
N GLU A 42 -6.77 0.99 -15.64
CA GLU A 42 -5.44 1.53 -15.31
C GLU A 42 -4.32 0.64 -15.88
N LEU A 43 -4.41 -0.68 -15.72
CA LEU A 43 -3.44 -1.64 -16.24
C LEU A 43 -3.32 -1.60 -17.76
N GLU A 44 -4.43 -1.43 -18.48
CA GLU A 44 -4.42 -1.29 -19.94
C GLU A 44 -3.69 -0.01 -20.41
N LEU A 45 -3.64 1.02 -19.57
CA LEU A 45 -2.94 2.27 -19.82
C LEU A 45 -1.47 2.24 -19.37
N THR A 46 -1.04 1.23 -18.61
CA THR A 46 0.35 1.14 -18.13
C THR A 46 1.33 0.84 -19.26
N ASP A 47 2.48 1.51 -19.20
CA ASP A 47 3.58 1.30 -20.15
C ASP A 47 4.28 -0.05 -19.92
N ASN A 48 5.02 -0.51 -20.94
CA ASN A 48 5.79 -1.72 -20.83
C ASN A 48 6.87 -1.61 -19.74
N VAL A 49 6.95 -2.62 -18.87
CA VAL A 49 7.91 -2.70 -17.77
C VAL A 49 9.35 -2.52 -18.24
N SER A 50 9.74 -3.09 -19.40
CA SER A 50 11.10 -2.96 -19.90
C SER A 50 11.46 -1.50 -20.22
N THR A 51 10.55 -0.77 -20.89
CA THR A 51 10.73 0.64 -21.19
C THR A 51 10.86 1.48 -19.92
N VAL A 52 9.95 1.28 -18.96
CA VAL A 52 9.96 2.01 -17.68
C VAL A 52 11.24 1.71 -16.89
N CYS A 53 11.71 0.46 -16.89
CA CYS A 53 12.96 0.08 -16.23
C CYS A 53 14.19 0.71 -16.90
N ASP A 54 14.25 0.76 -18.23
CA ASP A 54 15.36 1.39 -18.95
C ASP A 54 15.41 2.91 -18.68
N GLU A 55 14.26 3.58 -18.63
CA GLU A 55 14.16 4.99 -18.25
C GLU A 55 14.62 5.23 -16.81
N LEU A 56 14.18 4.37 -15.88
CA LEU A 56 14.58 4.44 -14.48
C LEU A 56 16.09 4.26 -14.31
N LEU A 57 16.69 3.29 -15.01
CA LEU A 57 18.14 3.09 -15.01
C LEU A 57 18.86 4.34 -15.52
N GLY A 58 18.37 4.95 -16.61
CA GLY A 58 18.92 6.20 -17.13
C GLY A 58 18.89 7.35 -16.11
N VAL A 59 17.85 7.43 -15.27
CA VAL A 59 17.76 8.42 -14.17
C VAL A 59 18.77 8.10 -13.06
N ILE A 60 18.87 6.84 -12.64
CA ILE A 60 19.78 6.40 -11.57
C ILE A 60 21.25 6.60 -11.97
N GLU A 61 21.60 6.30 -13.22
CA GLU A 61 22.98 6.41 -13.70
C GLU A 61 23.45 7.85 -13.94
N LYS A 62 22.52 8.79 -14.11
CA LYS A 62 22.84 10.20 -14.45
C LYS A 62 23.59 10.92 -13.34
N ALA A 63 23.35 10.59 -12.07
CA ALA A 63 23.97 11.25 -10.92
C ALA A 63 24.52 10.21 -9.93
N PRO A 64 25.81 10.26 -9.59
CA PRO A 64 26.40 9.34 -8.62
C PRO A 64 25.83 9.60 -7.21
N ASP A 65 25.31 8.56 -6.56
CA ASP A 65 24.78 8.64 -5.19
C ASP A 65 25.94 8.67 -4.16
N PRO A 66 26.13 9.76 -3.40
CA PRO A 66 27.25 9.90 -2.47
C PRO A 66 27.27 8.85 -1.34
N LEU A 67 26.17 8.12 -1.13
CA LEU A 67 26.09 7.01 -0.17
C LEU A 67 26.56 5.67 -0.76
N LEU A 68 26.73 5.58 -2.08
CA LEU A 68 27.17 4.37 -2.74
C LEU A 68 28.70 4.35 -2.90
N PRO A 69 29.38 3.22 -2.58
CA PRO A 69 30.84 3.07 -2.68
C PRO A 69 31.43 3.30 -4.08
N LEU A 70 30.59 3.35 -5.11
CA LEU A 70 30.99 3.52 -6.50
C LEU A 70 31.24 4.98 -6.89
N THR A 71 30.96 5.95 -6.01
CA THR A 71 31.12 7.35 -6.37
C THR A 71 32.56 7.81 -6.18
N SER A 72 33.24 8.05 -7.30
CA SER A 72 34.53 8.72 -7.32
C SER A 72 34.34 10.20 -6.99
N GLY A 73 34.18 10.49 -5.70
CA GLY A 73 34.18 11.83 -5.11
C GLY A 73 35.25 11.93 -4.01
N PRO A 74 35.70 13.14 -3.64
CA PRO A 74 36.61 13.30 -2.51
C PRO A 74 35.92 12.75 -1.25
N LEU A 75 36.64 11.91 -0.49
CA LEU A 75 36.19 11.40 0.80
C LEU A 75 35.70 12.55 1.67
N ASN A 76 34.41 12.58 1.97
CA ASN A 76 33.83 13.60 2.82
C ASN A 76 33.94 13.15 4.29
N LEU A 77 35.06 13.50 4.91
CA LEU A 77 35.40 13.15 6.31
C LEU A 77 34.34 13.60 7.35
N LEU A 78 33.40 14.49 6.98
CA LEU A 78 32.29 14.87 7.86
C LEU A 78 31.22 13.77 7.97
N TRP A 79 31.17 12.83 7.01
CA TRP A 79 30.22 11.72 6.98
C TRP A 79 30.63 10.57 7.91
N ASP A 80 31.94 10.41 8.18
CA ASP A 80 32.47 9.40 9.12
C ASP A 80 31.80 9.53 10.50
N ARG A 81 31.46 10.76 10.92
CA ARG A 81 30.71 11.04 12.16
C ARG A 81 29.34 10.35 12.22
N TRP A 82 28.68 10.17 11.08
CA TRP A 82 27.32 9.63 10.99
C TRP A 82 27.30 8.15 10.59
N PHE A 83 28.27 7.69 9.80
CA PHE A 83 28.26 6.35 9.19
C PHE A 83 29.38 5.41 9.67
N GLU A 84 30.52 5.91 10.17
CA GLU A 84 31.63 5.08 10.66
C GLU A 84 31.62 4.84 12.18
N GLY A 85 30.61 5.40 12.88
CA GLY A 85 30.52 5.33 14.33
C GLY A 85 31.56 6.22 15.02
N PRO A 86 31.59 6.26 16.37
CA PRO A 86 32.49 7.16 17.10
C PRO A 86 33.96 6.90 16.72
N ASN A 87 34.58 7.88 16.05
CA ASN A 87 35.97 7.85 15.64
C ASN A 87 36.91 7.66 16.85
N GLY A 88 37.26 6.41 17.16
CA GLY A 88 38.48 6.00 17.86
C GLY A 88 38.78 6.57 19.26
N GLY A 89 37.95 7.44 19.83
CA GLY A 89 37.99 7.75 21.24
C GLY A 89 37.30 6.62 22.00
N GLU A 90 37.94 6.09 23.04
CA GLU A 90 37.35 5.09 23.95
C GLU A 90 35.88 5.44 24.19
N GLY A 91 34.98 4.65 23.59
CA GLY A 91 33.55 4.91 23.68
C GLY A 91 33.16 5.07 25.14
N CYS A 92 32.21 5.97 25.43
CA CYS A 92 31.68 6.08 26.78
C CYS A 92 31.24 4.69 27.26
N ARG A 93 31.87 4.18 28.31
CA ARG A 93 31.53 2.89 28.96
C ARG A 93 30.27 3.01 29.82
N CYS A 94 29.38 3.94 29.49
CA CYS A 94 28.14 4.14 30.21
C CYS A 94 27.22 2.95 29.89
N PHE A 95 27.13 2.01 30.83
CA PHE A 95 26.04 1.05 30.88
C PHE A 95 24.76 1.84 31.08
N ILE A 96 23.87 1.80 30.10
CA ILE A 96 22.48 2.19 30.31
C ILE A 96 21.91 1.17 31.30
N LEU A 97 21.70 1.61 32.53
CA LEU A 97 20.97 0.90 33.58
C LEU A 97 19.47 0.94 33.30
#